data_AF-A0A0K1QEM8-F1
#
_entry.id   AF-A0A0K1QEM8-F1
#
_cell.length_a   1.000
_cell.length_b   1.000
_cell.length_c   1.000
_cell.angle_alpha   90.00
_cell.angle_beta   90.00
_cell.angle_gamma   90.00
#
_symmetry.space_group_name_H-M   'P 1'
#
loop_
_entity.id
_entity.type
_entity.pdbx_description
1 polymer ?
#
loop_
_entity_poly.entity_id
_entity_poly.type
_entity_poly.pdbx_seq_one_letter_code
_entity_poly.pdbx_strand_id
1 'polypeptide(L)'
;MTADLYRDAWVGIRARLAELSVRVREREAEVTEDFWESLEPNVRGELGAMREALEIVYAESASPASFEFEQLARAEQLLANYLEELERLIRQLPAVEAEWCALPDEVPDPPSGRDSWTLYLPTDEEMSELVRSFTTTVRERDRTADIITDNRRSCLARFHDRGAPFTLRATAHTNGKGQIIEVGMWLMTSVPRAMPKLVVRHETLALSFGKAIGLKHEVEVGEPSFDGLFLIQAAKETVTRLLVPSIRTLLMTLARFDVPTLEIDPRARTASLQWRFEPSSVALDAAVRVLANIREARAEVRFKK
;
A
#
# COMPACT_ATOMS: atom_id res chain seq x y z
N MET A 1 9.75 58.69 -24.89
CA MET A 1 10.66 57.54 -25.02
C MET A 1 10.47 56.48 -23.93
N THR A 2 9.77 56.75 -22.83
CA THR A 2 9.52 55.75 -21.76
C THR A 2 8.33 54.83 -22.06
N ALA A 3 7.25 55.31 -22.68
CA ALA A 3 6.04 54.51 -22.91
C ALA A 3 6.23 53.29 -23.85
N ASP A 4 7.05 53.43 -24.90
CA ASP A 4 7.32 52.32 -25.84
C ASP A 4 8.18 51.21 -25.20
N LEU A 5 9.14 51.61 -24.35
CA LEU A 5 10.06 50.70 -23.66
C LEU A 5 9.33 49.80 -22.64
N TYR A 6 8.31 50.33 -21.96
CA TYR A 6 7.43 49.54 -21.10
C TYR A 6 6.51 48.61 -21.91
N ARG A 7 6.02 49.04 -23.08
CA ARG A 7 5.16 48.22 -23.95
C ARG A 7 5.88 46.95 -24.43
N ASP A 8 7.14 47.06 -24.81
CA ASP A 8 7.95 45.94 -25.29
C ASP A 8 8.25 44.93 -24.17
N ALA A 9 8.53 45.41 -22.95
CA ALA A 9 8.73 44.53 -21.78
C ALA A 9 7.48 43.70 -21.45
N TRP A 10 6.29 44.32 -21.55
CA TRP A 10 5.00 43.67 -21.36
C TRP A 10 4.70 42.58 -22.40
N VAL A 11 5.03 42.84 -23.68
CA VAL A 11 4.88 41.83 -24.73
C VAL A 11 5.83 40.67 -24.52
N GLY A 12 7.09 40.96 -24.15
CA GLY A 12 8.11 39.95 -23.89
C GLY A 12 7.74 39.02 -22.74
N ILE A 13 7.26 39.55 -21.61
CA ILE A 13 6.91 38.73 -20.44
C ILE A 13 5.71 37.82 -20.69
N ARG A 14 4.69 38.33 -21.41
CA ARG A 14 3.52 37.53 -21.82
C ARG A 14 3.91 36.38 -22.74
N ALA A 15 4.79 36.64 -23.71
CA ALA A 15 5.27 35.60 -24.61
C ALA A 15 6.01 34.48 -23.85
N ARG A 16 6.87 34.84 -22.88
CA ARG A 16 7.58 33.86 -22.05
C ARG A 16 6.64 33.08 -21.12
N LEU A 17 5.66 33.75 -20.52
CA LEU A 17 4.62 33.08 -19.71
C LEU A 17 3.81 32.09 -20.53
N ALA A 18 3.42 32.45 -21.76
CA ALA A 18 2.72 31.56 -22.67
C ALA A 18 3.59 30.32 -23.00
N GLU A 19 4.86 30.53 -23.34
CA GLU A 19 5.82 29.43 -23.60
C GLU A 19 5.99 28.52 -22.38
N LEU A 20 6.23 29.08 -21.19
CA LEU A 20 6.37 28.33 -19.95
C LEU A 20 5.12 27.51 -19.65
N SER A 21 3.92 28.08 -19.82
CA SER A 21 2.68 27.36 -19.57
C SER A 21 2.49 26.13 -20.47
N VAL A 22 2.93 26.23 -21.74
CA VAL A 22 2.89 25.11 -22.68
C VAL A 22 3.88 24.02 -22.24
N ARG A 23 5.13 24.40 -21.97
CA ARG A 23 6.16 23.45 -21.54
C ARG A 23 5.80 22.74 -20.23
N VAL A 24 5.22 23.47 -19.27
CA VAL A 24 4.72 22.90 -18.02
C VAL A 24 3.67 21.84 -18.29
N ARG A 25 2.67 22.13 -19.13
CA ARG A 25 1.62 21.16 -19.47
C ARG A 25 2.17 19.94 -20.21
N GLU A 26 3.14 20.13 -21.11
CA GLU A 26 3.81 19.01 -21.80
C GLU A 26 4.49 18.08 -20.79
N ARG A 27 5.22 18.64 -19.81
CA ARG A 27 5.87 17.85 -18.76
C ARG A 27 4.88 17.20 -17.80
N GLU A 28 3.82 17.90 -17.39
CA GLU A 28 2.74 17.31 -16.58
C GLU A 28 2.04 16.17 -17.34
N ALA A 29 1.91 16.29 -18.67
CA ALA A 29 1.28 15.26 -19.49
C ALA A 29 2.15 14.00 -19.62
N GLU A 30 3.48 14.10 -19.44
CA GLU A 30 4.38 12.94 -19.44
C GLU A 30 4.26 12.07 -18.18
N VAL A 31 3.76 12.60 -17.07
CA VAL A 31 3.72 11.88 -15.79
C VAL A 31 2.33 11.31 -15.45
N THR A 32 2.30 10.25 -14.65
CA THR A 32 1.07 9.57 -14.18
C THR A 32 0.60 10.11 -12.82
N GLU A 33 -0.58 9.69 -12.35
CA GLU A 33 -1.03 10.01 -10.99
C GLU A 33 -0.12 9.39 -9.91
N ASP A 34 0.39 8.18 -10.16
CA ASP A 34 1.34 7.50 -9.28
C ASP A 34 2.60 8.35 -9.02
N PHE A 35 3.05 9.13 -10.01
CA PHE A 35 4.16 10.07 -9.82
C PHE A 35 3.83 11.10 -8.76
N TRP A 36 2.67 11.74 -8.88
CA TRP A 36 2.26 12.76 -7.93
C TRP A 36 2.06 12.17 -6.54
N GLU A 37 1.46 10.99 -6.44
CA GLU A 37 1.29 10.25 -5.19
C GLU A 37 2.61 9.81 -4.55
N SER A 38 3.65 9.62 -5.35
CA SER A 38 4.99 9.23 -4.88
C SER A 38 5.70 10.34 -4.11
N LEU A 39 5.43 11.61 -4.44
CA LEU A 39 6.11 12.76 -3.86
C LEU A 39 5.83 12.91 -2.36
N GLU A 40 6.85 13.35 -1.62
CA GLU A 40 6.67 13.73 -0.23
C GLU A 40 5.66 14.90 -0.12
N PRO A 41 4.87 14.98 0.98
CA PRO A 41 3.81 15.99 1.11
C PRO A 41 4.31 17.45 1.01
N ASN A 42 5.51 17.74 1.52
CA ASN A 42 6.19 19.03 1.39
C ASN A 42 6.50 19.35 -0.07
N VAL A 43 7.16 18.43 -0.80
CA VAL A 43 7.53 18.63 -2.21
C VAL A 43 6.28 18.80 -3.07
N ARG A 44 5.24 17.99 -2.84
CA ARG A 44 3.95 18.13 -3.53
C ARG A 44 3.30 19.49 -3.24
N GLY A 45 3.35 19.94 -1.99
CA GLY A 45 2.82 21.23 -1.57
C GLY A 45 3.56 22.42 -2.21
N GLU A 46 4.90 22.36 -2.23
CA GLU A 46 5.75 23.37 -2.87
C GLU A 46 5.47 23.45 -4.38
N LEU A 47 5.44 22.31 -5.08
CA LEU A 47 5.08 22.27 -6.50
C LEU A 47 3.66 22.77 -6.75
N GLY A 48 2.70 22.43 -5.88
CA GLY A 48 1.33 22.93 -5.94
C GLY A 48 1.27 24.45 -5.85
N ALA A 49 1.98 25.05 -4.89
CA ALA A 49 2.03 26.49 -4.71
C ALA A 49 2.70 27.22 -5.89
N MET A 50 3.73 26.65 -6.49
CA MET A 50 4.33 27.23 -7.71
C MET A 50 3.41 27.08 -8.92
N ARG A 51 2.70 25.95 -9.04
CA ARG A 51 1.74 25.66 -10.11
C ARG A 51 0.54 26.63 -10.12
N GLU A 52 0.15 27.16 -8.96
CA GLU A 52 -0.90 28.20 -8.86
C GLU A 52 -0.59 29.43 -9.72
N ALA A 53 0.66 29.69 -10.09
CA ALA A 53 1.03 30.74 -11.03
C ALA A 53 0.40 30.55 -12.44
N LEU A 54 -0.01 29.33 -12.81
CA LEU A 54 -0.79 29.10 -14.04
C LEU A 54 -2.15 29.80 -14.01
N GLU A 55 -2.77 29.95 -12.84
CA GLU A 55 -4.04 30.66 -12.70
C GLU A 55 -3.89 32.15 -13.05
N ILE A 56 -2.74 32.74 -12.74
CA ILE A 56 -2.40 34.10 -13.16
C ILE A 56 -2.33 34.18 -14.68
N VAL A 57 -1.68 33.21 -15.34
CA VAL A 57 -1.59 33.17 -16.81
C VAL A 57 -2.97 33.02 -17.46
N TYR A 58 -3.85 32.18 -16.91
CA TYR A 58 -5.21 32.00 -17.43
C TYR A 58 -6.10 33.22 -17.22
N ALA A 59 -6.05 33.80 -16.02
CA ALA A 59 -6.81 35.00 -15.71
C ALA A 59 -6.33 36.22 -16.50
N GLU A 60 -5.01 36.34 -16.73
CA GLU A 60 -4.42 37.37 -17.58
C GLU A 60 -4.86 37.22 -19.03
N SER A 61 -4.86 35.99 -19.56
CA SER A 61 -5.36 35.71 -20.92
C SER A 61 -6.84 36.08 -21.09
N ALA A 62 -7.64 35.97 -20.03
CA ALA A 62 -9.06 36.32 -20.03
C ALA A 62 -9.32 37.82 -19.83
N SER A 63 -8.51 38.51 -19.01
CA SER A 63 -8.62 39.95 -18.73
C SER A 63 -7.24 40.63 -18.62
N PRO A 64 -6.60 40.95 -19.77
CA PRO A 64 -5.21 41.43 -19.80
C PRO A 64 -4.99 42.80 -19.15
N ALA A 65 -6.05 43.60 -18.98
CA ALA A 65 -5.98 44.95 -18.42
C ALA A 65 -5.94 44.98 -16.88
N SER A 66 -6.12 43.83 -16.21
CA SER A 66 -6.29 43.72 -14.76
C SER A 66 -5.01 43.36 -14.00
N PHE A 67 -3.91 43.09 -14.70
CA PHE A 67 -2.69 42.59 -14.09
C PHE A 67 -1.61 43.66 -14.08
N GLU A 68 -0.76 43.62 -13.06
CA GLU A 68 0.42 44.48 -12.93
C GLU A 68 1.67 43.74 -13.41
N PHE A 69 2.68 44.49 -13.86
CA PHE A 69 3.91 43.90 -14.42
C PHE A 69 4.64 43.02 -13.40
N GLU A 70 4.66 43.45 -12.14
CA GLU A 70 5.28 42.71 -11.04
C GLU A 70 4.61 41.35 -10.79
N GLN A 71 3.29 41.28 -10.96
CA GLN A 71 2.55 40.03 -10.84
C GLN A 71 2.92 39.05 -11.97
N LEU A 72 3.09 39.55 -13.19
CA LEU A 72 3.54 38.74 -14.32
C LEU A 72 4.99 38.29 -14.16
N ALA A 73 5.88 39.15 -13.67
CA ALA A 73 7.27 38.80 -13.39
C ALA A 73 7.38 37.75 -12.29
N ARG A 74 6.55 37.85 -11.25
CA ARG A 74 6.48 36.83 -10.21
C ARG A 74 5.94 35.51 -10.75
N ALA A 75 4.88 35.55 -11.57
CA ALA A 75 4.34 34.34 -12.20
C ALA A 75 5.39 33.68 -13.11
N GLU A 76 6.17 34.47 -13.86
CA GLU A 76 7.24 33.97 -14.73
C GLU A 76 8.28 33.21 -13.91
N GLN A 77 8.76 33.80 -12.82
CA GLN A 77 9.75 33.17 -11.94
C GLN A 77 9.21 31.88 -11.31
N LEU A 78 7.95 31.88 -10.84
CA LEU A 78 7.33 30.71 -10.22
C LEU A 78 7.18 29.56 -11.22
N LEU A 79 6.73 29.84 -12.45
CA LEU A 79 6.58 28.82 -13.48
C LEU A 79 7.94 28.30 -13.98
N ALA A 80 8.96 29.15 -14.07
CA ALA A 80 10.31 28.72 -14.40
C ALA A 80 10.88 27.77 -13.34
N ASN A 81 10.74 28.14 -12.05
CA ASN A 81 11.17 27.28 -10.94
C ASN A 81 10.40 25.95 -10.90
N TYR A 82 9.07 26.01 -11.10
CA TYR A 82 8.24 24.82 -11.17
C TYR A 82 8.69 23.88 -12.28
N LEU A 83 8.95 24.40 -13.48
CA LEU A 83 9.40 23.60 -14.62
C LEU A 83 10.77 22.96 -14.36
N GLU A 84 11.71 23.71 -13.79
CA GLU A 84 13.04 23.20 -13.43
C GLU A 84 12.93 22.04 -12.42
N GLU A 85 12.14 22.21 -11.37
CA GLU A 85 11.93 21.18 -10.35
C GLU A 85 11.20 19.96 -10.93
N LEU A 86 10.19 20.16 -11.78
CA LEU A 86 9.49 19.06 -12.44
C LEU A 86 10.44 18.28 -13.37
N GLU A 87 11.28 18.96 -14.16
CA GLU A 87 12.28 18.31 -15.02
C GLU A 87 13.37 17.60 -14.21
N ARG A 88 13.75 18.13 -13.04
CA ARG A 88 14.65 17.47 -12.10
C ARG A 88 14.03 16.16 -11.58
N LEU A 89 12.77 16.18 -11.16
CA LEU A 89 12.04 15.00 -10.67
C LEU A 89 11.82 13.97 -11.78
N ILE A 90 11.45 14.40 -12.98
CA ILE A 90 11.26 13.51 -14.14
C ILE A 90 12.57 12.76 -14.47
N ARG A 91 13.72 13.43 -14.37
CA ARG A 91 15.03 12.78 -14.57
C ARG A 91 15.35 11.71 -13.52
N GLN A 92 14.76 11.78 -12.33
CA GLN A 92 14.97 10.83 -11.25
C GLN A 92 14.04 9.61 -11.33
N LEU A 93 12.97 9.65 -12.15
CA LEU A 93 11.96 8.58 -12.20
C LEU A 93 12.51 7.18 -12.37
N PRO A 94 13.47 6.90 -13.28
CA PRO A 94 13.96 5.53 -13.44
C PRO A 94 14.54 4.95 -12.15
N ALA A 95 15.20 5.78 -11.33
CA ALA A 95 15.73 5.36 -10.04
C ALA A 95 14.61 5.13 -9.01
N VAL A 96 13.60 5.99 -8.99
CA VAL A 96 12.43 5.85 -8.11
C VAL A 96 11.59 4.62 -8.49
N GLU A 97 11.39 4.36 -9.78
CA GLU A 97 10.70 3.16 -10.28
C GLU A 97 11.46 1.89 -9.87
N ALA A 98 12.79 1.89 -10.00
CA ALA A 98 13.63 0.77 -9.55
C ALA A 98 13.54 0.57 -8.03
N GLU A 99 13.55 1.66 -7.25
CA GLU A 99 13.38 1.61 -5.80
C GLU A 99 12.00 1.05 -5.40
N TRP A 100 10.93 1.49 -6.08
CA TRP A 100 9.56 1.03 -5.80
C TRP A 100 9.34 -0.43 -6.18
N CYS A 101 10.03 -0.90 -7.23
CA CYS A 101 10.04 -2.30 -7.62
C CYS A 101 10.97 -3.16 -6.76
N ALA A 102 11.90 -2.54 -6.01
CA ALA A 102 12.81 -3.27 -5.15
C ALA A 102 12.06 -3.96 -4.01
N LEU A 103 12.44 -5.20 -3.78
CA LEU A 103 11.84 -6.07 -2.78
C LEU A 103 12.65 -5.98 -1.47
N PRO A 104 12.03 -5.64 -0.33
CA PRO A 104 12.75 -5.67 0.94
C PRO A 104 13.18 -7.09 1.33
N ASP A 105 14.36 -7.18 1.95
CA ASP A 105 14.82 -8.40 2.61
C ASP A 105 14.34 -8.49 4.07
N GLU A 106 13.95 -7.35 4.65
CA GLU A 106 13.39 -7.29 6.01
C GLU A 106 11.87 -7.24 5.97
N VAL A 107 11.25 -7.83 7.00
CA VAL A 107 9.81 -7.82 7.23
C VAL A 107 9.56 -7.31 8.65
N PRO A 108 8.72 -6.28 8.83
CA PRO A 108 8.41 -5.80 10.17
C PRO A 108 7.61 -6.84 10.95
N ASP A 109 7.76 -6.85 12.26
CA ASP A 109 6.97 -7.74 13.11
C ASP A 109 5.48 -7.40 13.04
N PRO A 110 4.58 -8.41 13.02
CA PRO A 110 3.15 -8.16 13.16
C PRO A 110 2.89 -7.45 14.47
N PRO A 111 1.94 -6.50 14.52
CA PRO A 111 1.66 -5.79 15.75
C PRO A 111 1.18 -6.78 16.81
N SER A 112 1.67 -6.62 18.04
CA SER A 112 1.06 -7.23 19.21
C SER A 112 -0.34 -6.62 19.32
N GLY A 113 -1.39 -7.38 18.98
CA GLY A 113 -2.76 -6.87 18.95
C GLY A 113 -3.08 -6.03 20.19
N ARG A 114 -3.80 -4.91 20.00
CA ARG A 114 -4.20 -4.04 21.13
C ARG A 114 -4.84 -4.90 22.22
N ASP A 115 -4.48 -4.63 23.48
CA ASP A 115 -5.01 -5.22 24.72
C ASP A 115 -6.55 -5.25 24.71
N SER A 116 -7.13 -6.23 24.02
CA SER A 116 -8.56 -6.29 23.81
C SER A 116 -9.16 -7.11 24.94
N TRP A 117 -9.51 -6.42 26.03
CA TRP A 117 -10.51 -6.81 27.05
C TRP A 117 -10.28 -8.13 27.81
N THR A 118 -9.23 -8.89 27.48
CA THR A 118 -8.85 -10.15 28.13
C THR A 118 -8.07 -9.82 29.39
N LEU A 119 -8.79 -9.72 30.50
CA LEU A 119 -8.22 -9.43 31.83
C LEU A 119 -7.32 -10.56 32.35
N TYR A 120 -7.41 -11.77 31.77
CA TYR A 120 -6.76 -12.97 32.28
C TYR A 120 -5.61 -13.41 31.38
N LEU A 121 -4.46 -13.73 31.98
CA LEU A 121 -3.36 -14.36 31.27
C LEU A 121 -3.66 -15.85 31.08
N PRO A 122 -3.22 -16.46 29.98
CA PRO A 122 -3.26 -17.90 29.83
C PRO A 122 -2.41 -18.59 30.90
N THR A 123 -2.78 -19.80 31.29
CA THR A 123 -2.01 -20.59 32.25
C THR A 123 -0.64 -20.95 31.65
N ASP A 124 0.34 -21.22 32.51
CA ASP A 124 1.69 -21.61 32.05
C ASP A 124 1.65 -22.92 31.25
N GLU A 125 0.72 -23.83 31.55
CA GLU A 125 0.52 -25.09 30.83
C GLU A 125 0.01 -24.84 29.40
N GLU A 126 -1.07 -24.06 29.25
CA GLU A 126 -1.65 -23.70 27.96
C GLU A 126 -0.66 -22.93 27.08
N MET A 127 0.07 -21.99 27.67
CA MET A 127 1.12 -21.27 26.95
C MET A 127 2.27 -22.18 26.54
N SER A 128 2.67 -23.12 27.40
CA SER A 128 3.74 -24.07 27.06
C SER A 128 3.34 -24.99 25.90
N GLU A 129 2.08 -25.40 25.84
CA GLU A 129 1.53 -26.17 24.73
C GLU A 129 1.50 -25.35 23.43
N LEU A 130 0.98 -24.12 23.49
CA LEU A 130 0.99 -23.21 22.34
C LEU A 130 2.41 -22.96 21.82
N VAL A 131 3.35 -22.62 22.71
CA VAL A 131 4.77 -22.39 22.35
C VAL A 131 5.36 -23.64 21.69
N ARG A 132 5.07 -24.84 22.21
CA ARG A 132 5.57 -26.10 21.64
C ARG A 132 4.99 -26.36 20.26
N SER A 133 3.68 -26.21 20.09
CA SER A 133 2.99 -26.37 18.81
C SER A 133 3.53 -25.38 17.77
N PHE A 134 3.53 -24.09 18.13
CA PHE A 134 4.08 -23.01 17.31
C PHE A 134 5.53 -23.25 16.88
N THR A 135 6.39 -23.59 17.84
CA THR A 135 7.81 -23.84 17.58
C THR A 135 7.99 -25.02 16.62
N THR A 136 7.25 -26.10 16.84
CA THR A 136 7.32 -27.30 15.98
C THR A 136 6.90 -26.96 14.56
N THR A 137 5.73 -26.33 14.40
CA THR A 137 5.17 -25.97 13.10
C THR A 137 6.06 -24.99 12.32
N VAL A 138 6.66 -23.99 12.98
CA VAL A 138 7.59 -23.06 12.33
C VAL A 138 8.90 -23.76 11.95
N ARG A 139 9.45 -24.60 12.83
CA ARG A 139 10.73 -25.30 12.57
C ARG A 139 10.66 -26.39 11.50
N GLU A 140 9.46 -26.89 11.19
CA GLU A 140 9.22 -27.72 10.01
C GLU A 140 9.48 -26.96 8.69
N ARG A 141 9.38 -25.62 8.72
CA ARG A 141 9.63 -24.72 7.59
C ARG A 141 11.07 -24.25 7.55
N ASP A 142 11.54 -23.77 8.69
CA ASP A 142 12.87 -23.21 8.85
C ASP A 142 13.47 -23.67 10.18
N ARG A 143 14.45 -24.56 10.08
CA ARG A 143 15.17 -25.07 11.26
C ARG A 143 15.94 -23.97 11.99
N THR A 144 16.23 -22.85 11.32
CA THR A 144 16.97 -21.70 11.83
C THR A 144 16.08 -20.55 12.27
N ALA A 145 14.76 -20.74 12.29
CA ALA A 145 13.81 -19.72 12.72
C ALA A 145 14.17 -19.13 14.10
N ASP A 146 14.18 -17.80 14.17
CA ASP A 146 14.25 -17.04 15.42
C ASP A 146 12.86 -17.00 16.04
N ILE A 147 12.70 -17.56 17.25
CA ILE A 147 11.41 -17.71 17.91
C ILE A 147 11.51 -17.13 19.30
N ILE A 148 10.66 -16.15 19.60
CA ILE A 148 10.56 -15.50 20.91
C ILE A 148 9.14 -15.59 21.45
N THR A 149 9.01 -15.78 22.75
CA THR A 149 7.73 -15.61 23.44
C THR A 149 7.58 -14.14 23.80
N ASP A 150 6.60 -13.49 23.18
CA ASP A 150 6.32 -12.06 23.34
C ASP A 150 5.13 -11.87 24.30
N ASN A 151 5.35 -11.18 25.40
CA ASN A 151 4.33 -10.70 26.36
C ASN A 151 3.39 -11.74 27.01
N ARG A 152 3.86 -12.92 27.45
CA ARG A 152 3.08 -13.99 28.15
C ARG A 152 1.79 -14.48 27.44
N ARG A 153 1.48 -13.95 26.26
CA ARG A 153 0.27 -14.28 25.48
C ARG A 153 0.56 -14.50 24.02
N SER A 154 1.77 -14.24 23.55
CA SER A 154 2.08 -14.39 22.14
C SER A 154 3.44 -15.05 21.90
N CYS A 155 3.56 -15.64 20.73
CA CYS A 155 4.81 -16.14 20.18
C CYS A 155 5.06 -15.40 18.87
N LEU A 156 6.29 -14.98 18.64
CA LEU A 156 6.74 -14.39 17.39
C LEU A 156 7.82 -15.29 16.81
N ALA A 157 7.73 -15.56 15.51
CA ALA A 157 8.75 -16.22 14.74
C ALA A 157 9.19 -15.33 13.58
N ARG A 158 10.50 -15.29 13.31
CA ARG A 158 11.10 -14.78 12.08
C ARG A 158 11.80 -15.93 11.39
N PHE A 159 11.45 -16.18 10.14
CA PHE A 159 11.91 -17.36 9.42
C PHE A 159 11.94 -17.14 7.91
N HIS A 160 12.63 -18.02 7.19
CA HIS A 160 12.65 -18.05 5.74
C HIS A 160 11.94 -19.29 5.21
N ASP A 161 11.08 -19.12 4.22
CA ASP A 161 10.50 -20.23 3.47
C ASP A 161 10.39 -19.82 1.99
N ARG A 162 10.60 -20.76 1.07
CA ARG A 162 10.52 -20.52 -0.38
C ARG A 162 11.34 -19.30 -0.87
N GLY A 163 12.49 -19.03 -0.25
CA GLY A 163 13.36 -17.91 -0.60
C GLY A 163 12.83 -16.53 -0.17
N ALA A 164 11.80 -16.48 0.68
CA ALA A 164 11.22 -15.25 1.19
C ALA A 164 11.31 -15.17 2.72
N PRO A 165 11.55 -13.97 3.29
CA PRO A 165 11.47 -13.72 4.71
C PRO A 165 10.01 -13.64 5.16
N PHE A 166 9.73 -14.17 6.34
CA PHE A 166 8.43 -14.15 6.99
C PHE A 166 8.55 -13.80 8.46
N THR A 167 7.52 -13.12 8.95
CA THR A 167 7.28 -12.95 10.38
C THR A 167 5.89 -13.49 10.71
N LEU A 168 5.80 -14.39 11.68
CA LEU A 168 4.54 -14.96 12.14
C LEU A 168 4.34 -14.66 13.61
N ARG A 169 3.18 -14.11 13.96
CA ARG A 169 2.74 -13.95 15.34
C ARG A 169 1.55 -14.84 15.62
N ALA A 170 1.63 -15.61 16.71
CA ALA A 170 0.49 -16.30 17.30
C ALA A 170 0.12 -15.59 18.61
N THR A 171 -1.15 -15.21 18.78
CA THR A 171 -1.65 -14.51 19.97
C THR A 171 -2.76 -15.32 20.61
N ALA A 172 -2.58 -15.71 21.87
CA ALA A 172 -3.59 -16.42 22.65
C ALA A 172 -4.68 -15.46 23.13
N HIS A 173 -5.93 -15.79 22.82
CA HIS A 173 -7.11 -15.17 23.39
C HIS A 173 -7.72 -16.10 24.42
N THR A 174 -7.96 -15.60 25.62
CA THR A 174 -8.41 -16.43 26.75
C THR A 174 -9.80 -16.05 27.25
N ASN A 175 -10.47 -17.00 27.87
CA ASN A 175 -11.70 -16.73 28.62
C ASN A 175 -11.39 -16.13 30.02
N GLY A 176 -12.46 -15.93 30.82
CA GLY A 176 -12.38 -15.42 32.19
C GLY A 176 -11.63 -16.31 33.20
N LYS A 177 -11.17 -17.50 32.78
CA LYS A 177 -10.42 -18.47 33.59
C LYS A 177 -8.97 -18.63 33.13
N GLY A 178 -8.52 -17.87 32.12
CA GLY A 178 -7.19 -18.01 31.55
C GLY A 178 -7.01 -19.26 30.68
N GLN A 179 -8.09 -19.88 30.20
CA GLN A 179 -7.98 -20.95 29.19
C GLN A 179 -7.95 -20.33 27.80
N ILE A 180 -7.10 -20.84 26.90
CA ILE A 180 -7.06 -20.37 25.52
C ILE A 180 -8.33 -20.84 24.82
N ILE A 181 -9.07 -19.90 24.23
CA ILE A 181 -10.30 -20.19 23.47
C ILE A 181 -10.11 -19.97 21.97
N GLU A 182 -9.09 -19.19 21.59
CA GLU A 182 -8.81 -18.83 20.21
C GLU A 182 -7.34 -18.40 20.10
N VAL A 183 -6.71 -18.71 18.98
CA VAL A 183 -5.36 -18.24 18.66
C VAL A 183 -5.43 -17.37 17.41
N GLY A 184 -5.14 -16.07 17.57
CA GLY A 184 -5.00 -15.14 16.46
C GLY A 184 -3.64 -15.31 15.80
N MET A 185 -3.64 -15.69 14.52
CA MET A 185 -2.45 -15.87 13.71
C MET A 185 -2.30 -14.69 12.75
N TRP A 186 -1.10 -14.12 12.69
CA TRP A 186 -0.78 -13.02 11.78
C TRP A 186 0.57 -13.31 11.11
N LEU A 187 0.51 -13.70 9.84
CA LEU A 187 1.68 -13.93 8.99
C LEU A 187 1.92 -12.71 8.12
N MET A 188 3.18 -12.28 7.99
CA MET A 188 3.58 -11.19 7.10
C MET A 188 4.79 -11.57 6.28
N THR A 189 4.86 -11.01 5.07
CA THR A 189 6.07 -10.94 4.24
C THR A 189 6.19 -9.54 3.65
N SER A 190 7.36 -9.19 3.14
CA SER A 190 7.55 -7.92 2.44
C SER A 190 7.16 -8.03 0.97
N VAL A 191 6.77 -6.90 0.40
CA VAL A 191 6.44 -6.75 -1.02
C VAL A 191 7.02 -5.44 -1.57
N PRO A 192 7.20 -5.29 -2.89
CA PRO A 192 7.61 -4.02 -3.46
C PRO A 192 6.54 -2.95 -3.22
N ARG A 193 6.97 -1.69 -3.13
CA ARG A 193 6.06 -0.54 -3.00
C ARG A 193 5.17 -0.36 -4.24
N ALA A 194 5.63 -0.82 -5.40
CA ALA A 194 4.87 -0.86 -6.64
C ALA A 194 3.77 -1.93 -6.68
N MET A 195 3.63 -2.77 -5.65
CA MET A 195 2.49 -3.69 -5.59
C MET A 195 1.19 -2.90 -5.38
N PRO A 196 0.08 -3.29 -6.04
CA PRO A 196 -1.18 -2.61 -5.87
C PRO A 196 -1.82 -3.02 -4.55
N LYS A 197 -2.60 -2.10 -3.97
CA LYS A 197 -3.39 -2.40 -2.78
C LYS A 197 -4.43 -3.47 -3.10
N LEU A 198 -4.52 -4.47 -2.23
CA LEU A 198 -5.53 -5.52 -2.28
C LEU A 198 -5.95 -5.88 -0.86
N VAL A 199 -7.25 -5.92 -0.62
CA VAL A 199 -7.82 -6.45 0.63
C VAL A 199 -8.83 -7.52 0.29
N VAL A 200 -8.68 -8.71 0.86
CA VAL A 200 -9.64 -9.81 0.80
C VAL A 200 -9.99 -10.18 2.23
N ARG A 201 -11.27 -10.15 2.57
CA ARG A 201 -11.73 -10.39 3.96
C ARG A 201 -13.06 -11.13 3.96
N HIS A 202 -13.42 -11.73 5.09
CA HIS A 202 -14.70 -12.40 5.24
C HIS A 202 -15.89 -11.46 5.00
N GLU A 203 -16.90 -11.95 4.28
CA GLU A 203 -18.19 -11.26 4.16
C GLU A 203 -18.98 -11.42 5.47
N THR A 204 -19.00 -10.38 6.32
CA THR A 204 -19.91 -10.36 7.48
C THR A 204 -21.30 -9.92 7.04
N LEU A 205 -22.36 -10.57 7.58
CA LEU A 205 -23.77 -10.30 7.27
C LEU A 205 -24.18 -8.82 7.42
N ALA A 206 -23.47 -8.04 8.24
CA ALA A 206 -23.71 -6.59 8.38
C ALA A 206 -23.29 -5.77 7.14
N LEU A 207 -22.36 -6.29 6.33
CA LEU A 207 -21.91 -5.68 5.07
C LEU A 207 -22.80 -6.06 3.87
N SER A 208 -23.59 -7.13 3.98
CA SER A 208 -24.59 -7.51 2.97
C SER A 208 -25.66 -6.43 2.76
N PHE A 209 -25.92 -5.58 3.77
CA PHE A 209 -26.77 -4.40 3.63
C PHE A 209 -26.07 -3.23 2.91
N GLY A 210 -24.73 -3.17 2.93
CA GLY A 210 -23.94 -2.18 2.18
C GLY A 210 -23.97 -2.40 0.67
N LYS A 211 -24.11 -3.65 0.21
CA LYS A 211 -24.34 -4.01 -1.20
C LYS A 211 -25.57 -3.29 -1.80
N ALA A 212 -26.57 -2.98 -0.98
CA ALA A 212 -27.78 -2.27 -1.40
C ALA A 212 -27.61 -0.73 -1.51
N ILE A 213 -26.52 -0.15 -0.96
CA ILE A 213 -26.33 1.31 -0.85
C ILE A 213 -25.17 1.79 -1.77
N GLY A 214 -24.59 0.91 -2.59
CA GLY A 214 -23.60 1.29 -3.63
C GLY A 214 -22.27 1.81 -3.09
N LEU A 215 -21.99 1.60 -1.80
CA LEU A 215 -20.89 2.21 -1.07
C LEU A 215 -19.71 1.23 -0.90
N LYS A 216 -19.15 0.78 -2.02
CA LYS A 216 -17.73 0.43 -2.29
C LYS A 216 -17.62 -0.51 -3.49
N HIS A 217 -16.59 -0.32 -4.31
CA HIS A 217 -16.30 -1.15 -5.47
C HIS A 217 -15.84 -2.54 -5.01
N GLU A 218 -16.80 -3.44 -4.84
CA GLU A 218 -16.56 -4.88 -4.68
C GLU A 218 -16.34 -5.47 -6.08
N VAL A 219 -15.26 -6.24 -6.23
CA VAL A 219 -14.94 -6.96 -7.46
C VAL A 219 -15.12 -8.44 -7.20
N GLU A 220 -15.78 -9.14 -8.10
CA GLU A 220 -15.91 -10.60 -8.05
C GLU A 220 -14.87 -11.27 -8.96
N VAL A 221 -14.42 -12.46 -8.57
CA VAL A 221 -13.53 -13.29 -9.40
C VAL A 221 -14.30 -14.21 -10.36
N GLY A 222 -15.62 -14.33 -10.20
CA GLY A 222 -16.50 -15.16 -11.03
C GLY A 222 -16.54 -16.62 -10.59
N GLU A 223 -16.23 -16.89 -9.33
CA GLU A 223 -16.20 -18.23 -8.73
C GLU A 223 -17.14 -18.24 -7.52
N PRO A 224 -18.37 -18.78 -7.62
CA PRO A 224 -19.41 -18.63 -6.59
C PRO A 224 -18.99 -19.09 -5.19
N SER A 225 -18.18 -20.14 -5.09
CA SER A 225 -17.66 -20.63 -3.81
C SER A 225 -16.68 -19.67 -3.15
N PHE A 226 -15.94 -18.89 -3.94
CA PHE A 226 -15.00 -17.90 -3.43
C PHE A 226 -15.71 -16.56 -3.16
N ASP A 227 -16.49 -16.08 -4.13
CA ASP A 227 -17.21 -14.81 -4.06
C ASP A 227 -18.28 -14.81 -2.96
N GLY A 228 -18.81 -15.99 -2.59
CA GLY A 228 -19.75 -16.14 -1.47
C GLY A 228 -19.11 -16.15 -0.07
N LEU A 229 -17.78 -16.19 0.03
CA LEU A 229 -17.05 -16.21 1.31
C LEU A 229 -16.21 -14.95 1.52
N PHE A 230 -15.68 -14.38 0.44
CA PHE A 230 -14.72 -13.30 0.48
C PHE A 230 -15.24 -12.03 -0.18
N LEU A 231 -15.07 -10.91 0.52
CA LEU A 231 -15.23 -9.57 0.00
C LEU A 231 -13.87 -9.05 -0.46
N ILE A 232 -13.79 -8.61 -1.71
CA ILE A 232 -12.55 -8.15 -2.36
C ILE A 232 -12.62 -6.64 -2.61
N GLN A 233 -11.59 -5.92 -2.14
CA GLN A 233 -11.43 -4.48 -2.34
C GLN A 233 -10.12 -4.22 -3.09
N ALA A 234 -10.22 -4.02 -4.40
CA ALA A 234 -9.14 -3.65 -5.29
C ALA A 234 -9.67 -3.25 -6.68
N ALA A 235 -8.81 -2.73 -7.54
CA ALA A 235 -9.11 -2.60 -8.97
C ALA A 235 -9.25 -3.98 -9.63
N LYS A 236 -10.07 -4.09 -10.68
CA LYS A 236 -10.37 -5.37 -11.35
C LYS A 236 -9.12 -6.03 -11.95
N GLU A 237 -8.23 -5.23 -12.50
CA GLU A 237 -6.95 -5.64 -13.07
C GLU A 237 -6.05 -6.23 -11.97
N THR A 238 -6.06 -5.62 -10.79
CA THR A 238 -5.33 -6.10 -9.61
C THR A 238 -5.85 -7.46 -9.15
N VAL A 239 -7.18 -7.62 -9.07
CA VAL A 239 -7.81 -8.90 -8.72
C VAL A 239 -7.44 -10.00 -9.72
N THR A 240 -7.56 -9.71 -11.01
CA THR A 240 -7.22 -10.66 -12.08
C THR A 240 -5.75 -11.09 -12.02
N ARG A 241 -4.85 -10.15 -11.70
CA ARG A 241 -3.42 -10.38 -11.62
C ARG A 241 -2.98 -11.13 -10.35
N LEU A 242 -3.54 -10.78 -9.19
CA LEU A 242 -3.06 -11.28 -7.90
C LEU A 242 -3.88 -12.43 -7.35
N LEU A 243 -5.19 -12.48 -7.60
CA LEU A 243 -6.04 -13.58 -7.13
C LEU A 243 -6.18 -14.64 -8.22
N VAL A 244 -5.05 -15.12 -8.73
CA VAL A 244 -4.99 -16.25 -9.67
C VAL A 244 -5.53 -17.53 -9.03
N PRO A 245 -5.96 -18.55 -9.81
CA PRO A 245 -6.60 -19.76 -9.29
C PRO A 245 -5.82 -20.48 -8.18
N SER A 246 -4.49 -20.49 -8.23
CA SER A 246 -3.64 -21.08 -7.20
C SER A 246 -3.79 -20.36 -5.85
N ILE A 247 -3.74 -19.02 -5.84
CA ILE A 247 -3.94 -18.22 -4.62
C ILE A 247 -5.35 -18.40 -4.07
N ARG A 248 -6.38 -18.41 -4.93
CA ARG A 248 -7.77 -18.64 -4.49
C ARG A 248 -7.95 -20.01 -3.85
N THR A 249 -7.38 -21.05 -4.45
CA THR A 249 -7.43 -22.42 -3.91
C THR A 249 -6.77 -22.51 -2.53
N LEU A 250 -5.64 -21.81 -2.34
CA LEU A 250 -4.94 -21.78 -1.06
C LEU A 250 -5.70 -20.99 0.01
N LEU A 251 -6.30 -19.86 -0.35
CA LEU A 251 -7.20 -19.09 0.53
C LEU A 251 -8.43 -19.93 0.93
N MET A 252 -9.01 -20.68 0.00
CA MET A 252 -10.09 -21.64 0.28
C MET A 252 -9.64 -22.79 1.18
N THR A 253 -8.37 -23.19 1.09
CA THR A 253 -7.80 -24.21 1.99
C THR A 253 -7.69 -23.67 3.42
N LEU A 254 -7.26 -22.41 3.57
CA LEU A 254 -7.26 -21.71 4.86
C LEU A 254 -8.68 -21.54 5.42
N ALA A 255 -9.64 -21.18 4.56
CA ALA A 255 -11.04 -20.98 4.93
C ALA A 255 -11.73 -22.23 5.54
N ARG A 256 -11.12 -23.43 5.43
CA ARG A 256 -11.59 -24.64 6.13
C ARG A 256 -11.34 -24.59 7.64
N PHE A 257 -10.39 -23.76 8.09
CA PHE A 257 -10.05 -23.56 9.49
C PHE A 257 -10.72 -22.29 10.03
N ASP A 258 -10.49 -21.17 9.34
CA ASP A 258 -11.10 -19.86 9.58
C ASP A 258 -10.98 -19.04 8.30
N VAL A 259 -11.92 -18.11 8.05
CA VAL A 259 -11.89 -17.29 6.83
C VAL A 259 -10.82 -16.21 6.98
N PRO A 260 -9.68 -16.30 6.25
CA PRO A 260 -8.57 -15.41 6.46
C PRO A 260 -8.85 -14.00 5.93
N THR A 261 -8.17 -13.01 6.49
CA THR A 261 -8.03 -11.67 5.91
C THR A 261 -6.65 -11.55 5.27
N LEU A 262 -6.62 -11.31 3.96
CA LEU A 262 -5.43 -10.97 3.19
C LEU A 262 -5.39 -9.46 2.97
N GLU A 263 -4.26 -8.83 3.26
CA GLU A 263 -4.04 -7.41 2.98
C GLU A 263 -2.65 -7.19 2.37
N ILE A 264 -2.60 -6.42 1.29
CA ILE A 264 -1.38 -5.88 0.71
C ILE A 264 -1.38 -4.36 0.95
N ASP A 265 -0.42 -3.89 1.75
CA ASP A 265 -0.18 -2.48 2.00
C ASP A 265 1.11 -2.04 1.27
N PRO A 266 0.98 -1.31 0.15
CA PRO A 266 2.14 -0.86 -0.62
C PRO A 266 2.98 0.17 0.12
N ARG A 267 2.37 0.99 1.00
CA ARG A 267 3.08 2.03 1.77
C ARG A 267 3.92 1.40 2.87
N ALA A 268 3.36 0.41 3.57
CA ALA A 268 4.09 -0.38 4.54
C ALA A 268 5.05 -1.40 3.90
N ARG A 269 4.94 -1.64 2.58
CA ARG A 269 5.70 -2.66 1.83
C ARG A 269 5.49 -4.06 2.39
N THR A 270 4.26 -4.39 2.79
CA THR A 270 3.92 -5.67 3.42
C THR A 270 2.70 -6.33 2.80
N ALA A 271 2.73 -7.65 2.69
CA ALA A 271 1.55 -8.47 2.50
C ALA A 271 1.32 -9.31 3.76
N SER A 272 0.08 -9.41 4.22
CA SER A 272 -0.26 -10.07 5.46
C SER A 272 -1.49 -10.96 5.34
N LEU A 273 -1.47 -12.07 6.08
CA LEU A 273 -2.61 -12.94 6.30
C LEU A 273 -2.93 -13.02 7.78
N GLN A 274 -4.20 -12.83 8.12
CA GLN A 274 -4.72 -12.95 9.48
C GLN A 274 -5.82 -13.99 9.52
N TRP A 275 -5.78 -14.89 10.49
CA TRP A 275 -6.82 -15.89 10.72
C TRP A 275 -6.83 -16.32 12.19
N ARG A 276 -7.88 -17.02 12.61
CA ARG A 276 -8.10 -17.46 13.99
C ARG A 276 -8.17 -18.96 14.05
N PHE A 277 -7.01 -19.58 14.24
CA PHE A 277 -6.92 -21.02 14.43
C PHE A 277 -5.58 -21.36 15.07
N GLU A 278 -5.52 -22.48 15.78
CA GLU A 278 -4.26 -22.96 16.36
C GLU A 278 -3.19 -23.17 15.27
N PRO A 279 -1.88 -23.04 15.60
CA PRO A 279 -0.81 -23.33 14.67
C PRO A 279 -0.95 -24.77 14.13
N SER A 280 -1.12 -24.90 12.81
CA SER A 280 -1.11 -26.19 12.14
C SER A 280 -0.24 -26.12 10.88
N SER A 281 0.49 -27.21 10.61
CA SER A 281 1.42 -27.25 9.49
C SER A 281 0.73 -27.10 8.13
N VAL A 282 -0.52 -27.55 8.02
CA VAL A 282 -1.35 -27.40 6.81
C VAL A 282 -1.79 -25.96 6.61
N ALA A 283 -2.33 -25.31 7.65
CA ALA A 283 -2.74 -23.91 7.55
C ALA A 283 -1.51 -23.01 7.28
N LEU A 284 -0.41 -23.22 7.99
CA LEU A 284 0.81 -22.46 7.75
C LEU A 284 1.37 -22.69 6.34
N ASP A 285 1.32 -23.91 5.79
CA ASP A 285 1.72 -24.15 4.38
C ASP A 285 0.93 -23.26 3.43
N ALA A 286 -0.39 -23.27 3.58
CA ALA A 286 -1.28 -22.57 2.69
C ALA A 286 -1.05 -21.06 2.78
N ALA A 287 -0.93 -20.53 4.01
CA ALA A 287 -0.65 -19.12 4.25
C ALA A 287 0.69 -18.67 3.66
N VAL A 288 1.76 -19.43 3.89
CA VAL A 288 3.08 -19.12 3.32
C VAL A 288 3.03 -19.17 1.79
N ARG A 289 2.38 -20.18 1.21
CA ARG A 289 2.24 -20.27 -0.26
C ARG A 289 1.47 -19.07 -0.82
N VAL A 290 0.38 -18.64 -0.19
CA VAL A 290 -0.36 -17.44 -0.65
C VAL A 290 0.56 -16.24 -0.70
N LEU A 291 1.25 -15.94 0.41
CA LEU A 291 2.11 -14.76 0.50
C LEU A 291 3.35 -14.87 -0.39
N ALA A 292 3.94 -16.05 -0.54
CA ALA A 292 5.06 -16.27 -1.47
C ALA A 292 4.65 -16.02 -2.92
N ASN A 293 3.49 -16.54 -3.36
CA ASN A 293 2.99 -16.29 -4.72
C ASN A 293 2.67 -14.80 -4.94
N ILE A 294 2.17 -14.10 -3.92
CA ILE A 294 1.95 -12.65 -3.98
C ILE A 294 3.28 -11.90 -4.09
N ARG A 295 4.29 -12.30 -3.31
CA ARG A 295 5.63 -11.72 -3.34
C ARG A 295 6.32 -11.90 -4.69
N GLU A 296 6.12 -13.05 -5.33
CA GLU A 296 6.64 -13.37 -6.67
C GLU A 296 5.87 -12.69 -7.81
N ALA A 297 4.67 -12.15 -7.53
CA ALA A 297 3.90 -11.44 -8.53
C ALA A 297 4.66 -10.20 -9.01
N ARG A 298 4.66 -9.98 -10.32
CA ARG A 298 5.37 -8.85 -10.93
C ARG A 298 4.79 -7.53 -10.44
N ALA A 299 5.58 -6.79 -9.68
CA ALA A 299 5.30 -5.39 -9.37
C ALA A 299 5.62 -4.54 -10.60
N GLU A 300 4.72 -3.62 -10.93
CA GLU A 300 4.88 -2.71 -12.06
C GLU A 300 4.41 -1.34 -11.60
N VAL A 301 5.27 -0.34 -11.76
CA VAL A 301 4.92 1.07 -11.65
C VAL A 301 5.46 1.78 -12.87
N ARG A 302 4.72 2.74 -13.38
CA ARG A 302 5.18 3.66 -14.42
C ARG A 302 4.80 5.07 -13.99
N PHE A 303 5.81 5.85 -13.65
CA PHE A 303 5.63 7.28 -13.35
C PHE A 303 5.58 8.13 -14.60
N LYS A 304 6.10 7.59 -15.72
CA LYS A 304 6.04 8.20 -17.04
C LYS A 304 5.08 7.43 -17.96
N LYS A 305 4.28 8.15 -18.76
CA LYS A 305 3.36 7.57 -19.75
C LYS A 305 4.09 6.94 -20.94
#